data_AF-A0A8T2ZAL8-F1
#
_entry.id   AF-A0A8T2ZAL8-F1
#
_cell.length_a   1.000
_cell.length_b   1.000
_cell.length_c   1.000
_cell.angle_alpha   90.00
_cell.angle_beta   90.00
_cell.angle_gamma   90.00
#
_symmetry.space_group_name_H-M   'P 1'
#
loop_
_entity.id
_entity.type
_entity.pdbx_description
1 polymer ?
#
loop_
_entity_poly.entity_id
_entity_poly.type
_entity_poly.pdbx_seq_one_letter_code
_entity_poly.pdbx_strand_id
1 'polypeptide(L)'
;MGVNSNRVEDFSSQETTLRITTESIVPGMEIHNVCLPPKKTTLQKLKQRLGEIFFPDDPLYRFKNQTWCKKLLLGLQFLFPIFQWGPEYSLRLLRSDIISGLTIASLAIPQGISYAKLANLPPIVGLYSSFVPPLIYSILGSSRHLGVGPVSIASLVMGSMLSETVSPHDEPILYLKLAFTATFFAGLFQASLGFL
;
A
#
# COMPACT_ATOMS: atom_id res chain seq x y z
N MET A 1 -68.66 -2.97 33.83
CA MET A 1 -67.20 -2.78 33.95
C MET A 1 -66.94 -1.92 35.18
N GLY A 2 -66.71 -2.48 36.37
CA GLY A 2 -65.39 -2.97 36.80
C GLY A 2 -64.70 -1.88 37.64
N VAL A 3 -65.19 -1.56 38.85
CA VAL A 3 -64.66 -1.98 40.19
C VAL A 3 -63.29 -1.34 40.51
N ASN A 4 -62.98 -0.77 41.67
CA ASN A 4 -63.65 -0.08 42.78
C ASN A 4 -62.49 0.54 43.60
N SER A 5 -62.70 1.70 44.21
CA SER A 5 -61.75 2.38 45.09
C SER A 5 -61.76 1.78 46.50
N ASN A 6 -60.60 1.83 47.16
CA ASN A 6 -60.33 1.65 48.61
C ASN A 6 -60.30 0.22 49.18
N ARG A 7 -59.12 -0.22 49.64
CA ARG A 7 -58.97 -0.97 50.90
C ARG A 7 -57.56 -0.80 51.49
N VAL A 8 -57.51 -0.13 52.64
CA VAL A 8 -56.38 -0.08 53.59
C VAL A 8 -56.42 -1.36 54.42
N GLU A 9 -55.29 -2.02 54.67
CA GLU A 9 -55.01 -2.70 55.95
C GLU A 9 -53.51 -2.59 56.28
N ASP A 10 -53.25 -1.92 57.40
CA ASP A 10 -52.03 -2.01 58.21
C ASP A 10 -51.75 -3.45 58.62
N PHE A 11 -50.48 -3.85 58.64
CA PHE A 11 -50.00 -4.77 59.68
C PHE A 11 -48.56 -4.39 60.06
N SER A 12 -48.47 -3.66 61.17
CA SER A 12 -47.29 -3.60 62.01
C SER A 12 -46.94 -5.00 62.51
N SER A 13 -45.75 -5.49 62.16
CA SER A 13 -45.01 -6.45 62.97
C SER A 13 -43.52 -6.10 62.92
N GLN A 14 -43.04 -5.49 64.00
CA GLN A 14 -41.64 -5.59 64.39
C GLN A 14 -41.32 -7.07 64.64
N GLU A 15 -40.26 -7.60 64.02
CA GLU A 15 -39.41 -8.62 64.64
C GLU A 15 -38.06 -8.74 63.90
N THR A 16 -37.04 -8.14 64.51
CA THR A 16 -35.79 -8.77 64.92
C THR A 16 -35.09 -9.76 63.97
N THR A 17 -33.98 -9.29 63.40
CA THR A 17 -32.67 -9.96 63.24
C THR A 17 -32.62 -11.44 62.83
N LEU A 18 -32.20 -11.72 61.59
CA LEU A 18 -31.35 -12.87 61.28
C LEU A 18 -30.26 -12.49 60.27
N ARG A 19 -29.01 -12.49 60.74
CA ARG A 19 -27.80 -12.56 59.90
C ARG A 19 -27.74 -13.93 59.25
N ILE A 20 -27.71 -14.00 57.92
CA ILE A 20 -27.00 -15.08 57.21
C ILE A 20 -26.18 -14.46 56.08
N THR A 21 -24.87 -14.57 56.24
CA THR A 21 -23.80 -14.26 55.30
C THR A 21 -23.83 -15.28 54.16
N THR A 22 -23.96 -14.82 52.92
CA THR A 22 -23.41 -15.53 51.76
C THR A 22 -22.79 -14.51 50.82
N GLU A 23 -21.46 -14.49 50.87
CA GLU A 23 -20.57 -13.84 49.92
C GLU A 23 -20.96 -14.24 48.49
N SER A 24 -21.40 -13.28 47.69
CA SER A 24 -21.23 -13.35 46.24
C SER A 24 -20.34 -12.18 45.84
N ILE A 25 -19.07 -12.52 45.62
CA ILE A 25 -18.00 -11.62 45.22
C ILE A 25 -18.33 -11.15 43.80
N VAL A 26 -18.97 -9.99 43.68
CA VAL A 26 -18.86 -9.18 42.46
C VAL A 26 -17.49 -8.53 42.55
N PRO A 27 -16.53 -8.86 41.67
CA PRO A 27 -15.21 -8.23 41.71
C PRO A 27 -15.41 -6.72 41.56
N GLY A 28 -14.79 -5.97 42.46
CA GLY A 28 -14.93 -4.53 42.55
C GLY A 28 -14.81 -3.89 41.18
N MET A 29 -15.87 -3.18 40.80
CA MET A 29 -15.88 -2.29 39.64
C MET A 29 -14.78 -1.23 39.88
N GLU A 30 -13.58 -1.47 39.37
CA GLU A 30 -12.53 -0.45 39.34
C GLU A 30 -13.02 0.68 38.45
N ILE A 31 -13.43 1.77 39.09
CA ILE A 31 -13.82 3.00 38.41
C ILE A 31 -12.55 3.55 37.77
N HIS A 32 -12.35 3.22 36.49
CA HIS A 32 -11.25 3.75 35.71
C HIS A 32 -11.45 5.25 35.56
N ASN A 33 -10.75 6.03 36.38
CA ASN A 33 -10.78 7.49 36.33
C ASN A 33 -10.09 7.96 35.04
N VAL A 34 -10.88 8.17 33.99
CA VAL A 34 -10.42 8.73 32.73
C VAL A 34 -10.12 10.21 32.94
N CYS A 35 -8.85 10.58 32.94
CA CYS A 35 -8.45 11.98 32.93
C CYS A 35 -8.99 12.66 31.66
N LEU A 36 -9.71 13.77 31.82
CA LEU A 36 -10.20 14.54 30.69
C LEU A 36 -9.01 15.09 29.89
N PRO A 37 -8.96 14.90 28.56
CA PRO A 37 -7.89 15.45 27.75
C PRO A 37 -7.86 16.98 27.88
N PRO A 38 -6.67 17.61 27.80
CA PRO A 38 -6.53 19.05 27.95
C PRO A 38 -7.40 19.79 26.93
N LYS A 39 -7.98 20.94 27.34
CA LYS A 39 -8.85 21.75 26.47
C LYS A 39 -8.06 22.30 25.28
N LYS A 40 -8.20 21.65 24.12
CA LYS A 40 -7.67 22.12 22.83
C LYS A 40 -8.66 23.08 22.16
N THR A 41 -8.14 24.11 21.48
CA THR A 41 -8.94 25.10 20.75
C THR A 41 -9.71 24.46 19.57
N THR A 42 -10.81 25.07 19.12
CA THR A 42 -11.67 24.56 18.03
C THR A 42 -10.89 24.35 16.73
N LEU A 43 -9.99 25.27 16.39
CA LEU A 43 -9.11 25.15 15.22
C LEU A 43 -8.07 24.03 15.39
N GLN A 44 -7.52 23.83 16.58
CA GLN A 44 -6.61 22.70 16.84
C GLN A 44 -7.32 21.36 16.73
N LYS A 45 -8.58 21.27 17.18
CA LYS A 45 -9.41 20.06 17.00
C LYS A 45 -9.70 19.81 15.53
N LEU A 46 -10.07 20.83 14.76
CA LEU A 46 -10.31 20.69 13.33
C LEU A 46 -9.04 20.26 12.59
N LYS A 47 -7.90 20.90 12.88
CA LYS A 47 -6.60 20.53 12.31
C LYS A 47 -6.21 19.10 12.68
N GLN A 48 -6.43 18.70 13.92
CA GLN A 48 -6.13 17.35 14.38
C GLN A 48 -7.06 16.31 13.74
N ARG A 49 -8.36 16.60 13.62
CA ARG A 49 -9.32 15.71 12.95
C ARG A 49 -9.02 15.57 11.46
N LEU A 50 -8.69 16.66 10.77
CA LEU A 50 -8.26 16.61 9.37
C LEU A 50 -6.95 15.81 9.23
N GLY A 51 -6.01 16.00 10.15
CA GLY A 51 -4.80 15.18 10.21
C GLY A 51 -5.09 13.69 10.41
N GLU A 52 -5.97 13.33 11.35
CA GLU A 52 -6.40 11.95 11.63
C GLU A 52 -7.16 11.32 10.45
N ILE A 53 -7.93 12.12 9.69
CA ILE A 53 -8.70 11.65 8.52
C ILE A 53 -7.78 11.37 7.33
N PHE A 54 -6.80 12.24 7.06
CA PHE A 54 -5.91 12.08 5.92
C PHE A 54 -4.71 11.15 6.21
N PHE A 55 -4.26 11.07 7.47
CA PHE A 55 -3.10 10.27 7.88
C PHE A 55 -3.36 9.58 9.25
N PRO A 56 -4.16 8.49 9.28
CA PRO A 56 -4.43 7.75 10.52
C PRO A 56 -3.16 7.10 11.10
N ASP A 57 -2.27 6.65 10.22
CA ASP A 57 -0.94 6.14 10.53
C ASP A 57 0.09 7.11 9.94
N ASP A 58 0.66 8.00 10.74
CA ASP A 58 1.74 8.90 10.29
C ASP A 58 2.93 8.04 9.78
N PRO A 59 3.17 7.90 8.46
CA PRO A 59 4.28 7.08 7.96
C PRO A 59 5.63 7.68 8.37
N LEU A 60 5.61 8.97 8.73
CA LEU A 60 6.76 9.75 9.16
C LEU A 60 7.02 9.71 10.68
N TYR A 61 6.17 9.04 11.47
CA TYR A 61 6.40 8.92 12.92
C TYR A 61 7.73 8.21 13.22
N ARG A 62 8.11 7.24 12.38
CA ARG A 62 9.39 6.50 12.45
C ARG A 62 10.63 7.39 12.30
N PHE A 63 10.47 8.58 11.71
CA PHE A 63 11.54 9.58 11.52
C PHE A 63 11.61 10.61 12.66
N LYS A 64 10.56 10.69 13.49
CA LYS A 64 10.48 11.58 14.64
C LYS A 64 11.37 11.00 15.76
N ASN A 65 12.20 11.84 16.39
CA ASN A 65 13.22 11.47 17.41
C ASN A 65 14.50 10.73 16.95
N GLN A 66 14.86 10.75 15.67
CA GLN A 66 16.14 10.18 15.18
C GLN A 66 17.16 11.28 14.82
N THR A 67 18.47 10.97 14.91
CA THR A 67 19.56 11.88 14.49
C THR A 67 19.54 12.10 12.98
N TRP A 68 20.10 13.22 12.50
CA TRP A 68 20.06 13.62 11.08
C TRP A 68 20.57 12.54 10.11
N CYS A 69 21.66 11.83 10.45
CA CYS A 69 22.14 10.70 9.65
C CYS A 69 21.16 9.53 9.60
N LYS A 70 20.46 9.21 10.71
CA LYS A 70 19.45 8.15 10.72
C LYS A 70 18.20 8.54 9.94
N LYS A 71 17.86 9.84 9.89
CA LYS A 71 16.78 10.34 9.01
C LYS A 71 17.13 10.17 7.54
N LEU A 72 18.37 10.49 7.14
CA LEU A 72 18.84 10.24 5.77
C LEU A 72 18.85 8.74 5.45
N LEU A 73 19.30 7.89 6.37
CA LEU A 73 19.29 6.44 6.18
C LEU A 73 17.87 5.88 6.07
N LEU A 74 16.94 6.32 6.92
CA LEU A 74 15.53 5.93 6.85
C LEU A 74 14.87 6.45 5.57
N GLY A 75 15.26 7.64 5.09
CA GLY A 75 14.77 8.19 3.83
C GLY A 75 15.27 7.39 2.63
N LEU A 76 16.52 6.93 2.70
CA LEU A 76 17.10 6.04 1.70
C LEU A 76 16.46 4.65 1.74
N GLN A 77 16.15 4.09 2.91
CA GLN A 77 15.39 2.83 3.04
C GLN A 77 13.95 2.96 2.53
N PHE A 78 13.35 4.14 2.66
CA PHE A 78 12.03 4.43 2.11
C PHE A 78 12.06 4.51 0.58
N LEU A 79 13.12 5.11 0.01
CA LEU A 79 13.28 5.24 -1.45
C LEU A 79 13.81 3.96 -2.12
N PHE A 80 14.63 3.19 -1.40
CA PHE A 80 15.27 1.96 -1.85
C PHE A 80 14.95 0.82 -0.87
N PRO A 81 13.81 0.15 -1.04
CA PRO A 81 13.37 -0.96 -0.18
C PRO A 81 14.39 -2.12 -0.13
N ILE A 82 15.29 -2.22 -1.11
CA ILE A 82 16.39 -3.20 -1.15
C ILE A 82 17.24 -3.22 0.12
N PHE A 83 17.46 -2.07 0.76
CA PHE A 83 18.24 -2.01 1.99
C PHE A 83 17.50 -2.58 3.20
N GLN A 84 16.19 -2.76 3.12
CA GLN A 84 15.39 -3.37 4.17
C GLN A 84 15.36 -4.90 4.05
N TRP A 85 15.10 -5.44 2.86
CA TRP A 85 14.96 -6.89 2.67
C TRP A 85 16.28 -7.61 2.35
N GLY A 86 17.28 -6.91 1.79
CA GLY A 86 18.57 -7.49 1.43
C GLY A 86 19.31 -8.14 2.61
N PRO A 87 19.41 -7.50 3.78
CA PRO A 87 20.07 -8.09 4.96
C PRO A 87 19.38 -9.34 5.51
N GLU A 88 18.06 -9.48 5.29
CA GLU A 88 17.26 -10.62 5.74
C GLU A 88 17.21 -11.76 4.70
N TYR A 89 17.88 -11.57 3.55
CA TYR A 89 17.82 -12.50 2.43
C TYR A 89 18.70 -13.73 2.67
N SER A 90 18.09 -14.92 2.63
CA SER A 90 18.78 -16.18 2.88
C SER A 90 19.20 -16.89 1.59
N LEU A 91 20.29 -17.67 1.64
CA LEU A 91 20.73 -18.50 0.51
C LEU A 91 19.70 -19.57 0.10
N ARG A 92 18.79 -19.95 0.99
CA ARG A 92 17.69 -20.87 0.66
C ARG A 92 16.68 -20.20 -0.27
N LEU A 93 16.37 -18.93 -0.03
CA LEU A 93 15.50 -18.12 -0.90
C LEU A 93 16.15 -17.90 -2.26
N LEU A 94 17.47 -17.68 -2.30
CA LEU A 94 18.20 -17.54 -3.56
C LEU A 94 18.01 -18.77 -4.48
N ARG A 95 18.03 -19.99 -3.92
CA ARG A 95 17.80 -21.21 -4.70
C ARG A 95 16.40 -21.27 -5.28
N SER A 96 15.38 -20.91 -4.50
CA SER A 96 14.00 -20.86 -5.00
C SER A 96 13.82 -19.75 -6.04
N ASP A 97 14.46 -18.60 -5.85
CA ASP A 97 14.36 -17.44 -6.73
C ASP A 97 15.08 -17.66 -8.06
N ILE A 98 16.16 -18.45 -8.09
CA ILE A 98 16.79 -18.86 -9.35
C ILE A 98 15.85 -19.74 -10.18
N ILE A 99 15.17 -20.70 -9.55
CA ILE A 99 14.26 -21.63 -10.25
C ILE A 99 13.02 -20.87 -10.76
N SER A 100 12.43 -20.02 -9.92
CA SER A 100 11.28 -19.19 -10.30
C SER A 100 11.68 -18.15 -11.35
N GLY A 101 12.84 -17.52 -11.19
CA GLY A 101 13.40 -16.55 -12.13
C GLY A 101 13.67 -17.15 -13.51
N LEU A 102 14.23 -18.36 -13.58
CA LEU A 102 14.42 -19.07 -14.85
C LEU A 102 13.08 -19.39 -15.53
N THR A 103 12.09 -19.80 -14.74
CA THR A 103 10.73 -20.07 -15.23
C THR A 103 10.11 -18.80 -15.81
N ILE A 104 10.13 -17.69 -15.06
CA ILE A 104 9.60 -16.40 -15.50
C ILE A 104 10.36 -15.89 -16.73
N ALA A 105 11.69 -15.98 -16.75
CA ALA A 105 12.51 -15.56 -17.88
C ALA A 105 12.16 -16.35 -19.17
N SER A 106 11.94 -17.67 -19.05
CA SER A 106 11.56 -18.51 -20.18
C SER A 106 10.23 -18.08 -20.81
N LEU A 107 9.30 -17.54 -20.02
CA LEU A 107 8.02 -17.00 -20.48
C LEU A 107 8.13 -15.55 -20.97
N ALA A 108 8.95 -14.73 -20.30
CA ALA A 108 9.10 -13.31 -20.58
C ALA A 108 9.80 -13.03 -21.92
N ILE A 109 10.71 -13.91 -22.36
CA ILE A 109 11.42 -13.79 -23.64
C ILE A 109 10.44 -13.86 -24.83
N PRO A 110 9.67 -14.95 -25.03
CA PRO A 110 8.72 -15.03 -26.15
C PRO A 110 7.59 -14.00 -25.99
N GLN A 111 7.13 -13.73 -24.76
CA GLN A 111 6.11 -12.71 -24.50
C GLN A 111 6.58 -11.31 -24.95
N GLY A 112 7.78 -10.90 -24.56
CA GLY A 112 8.35 -9.59 -24.93
C GLY A 112 8.53 -9.45 -26.44
N ILE A 113 9.00 -10.50 -27.11
CA ILE A 113 9.11 -10.53 -28.58
C ILE A 113 7.75 -10.37 -29.26
N SER A 114 6.73 -11.09 -28.77
CA SER A 114 5.37 -10.99 -29.28
C SER A 114 4.80 -9.58 -29.10
N TYR A 115 5.00 -8.99 -27.93
CA TYR A 115 4.46 -7.67 -27.61
C TYR A 115 5.17 -6.54 -28.38
N ALA A 116 6.48 -6.64 -28.61
CA ALA A 116 7.18 -5.72 -29.51
C ALA A 116 6.61 -5.78 -30.94
N LYS A 117 6.29 -6.98 -31.44
CA LYS A 117 5.63 -7.13 -32.75
C LYS A 117 4.24 -6.52 -32.78
N LEU A 118 3.45 -6.61 -31.70
CA LEU A 118 2.15 -5.94 -31.60
C LEU A 118 2.27 -4.41 -31.69
N ALA A 119 3.39 -3.86 -31.21
CA ALA A 119 3.70 -2.44 -31.31
C ALA A 119 4.39 -2.04 -32.63
N ASN A 120 4.51 -2.94 -33.62
CA ASN A 120 5.29 -2.76 -34.84
C ASN A 120 6.76 -2.34 -34.58
N LEU A 121 7.35 -2.77 -33.46
CA LEU A 121 8.72 -2.48 -33.09
C LEU A 121 9.66 -3.67 -33.35
N PRO A 122 10.97 -3.43 -33.53
CA PRO A 122 11.96 -4.50 -33.60
C PRO A 122 11.90 -5.40 -32.35
N PRO A 123 11.93 -6.73 -32.48
CA PRO A 123 11.84 -7.67 -31.35
C PRO A 123 12.84 -7.44 -30.22
N ILE A 124 14.03 -6.92 -30.57
CA ILE A 124 15.08 -6.57 -29.61
C ILE A 124 14.62 -5.53 -28.57
N VAL A 125 13.73 -4.61 -28.97
CA VAL A 125 13.17 -3.60 -28.06
C VAL A 125 12.28 -4.26 -27.01
N GLY A 126 11.53 -5.30 -27.38
CA GLY A 126 10.74 -6.11 -26.45
C GLY A 126 11.61 -6.82 -25.41
N LEU A 127 12.78 -7.34 -25.82
CA LEU A 127 13.73 -7.96 -24.90
C LEU A 127 14.32 -6.95 -23.92
N TYR A 128 14.68 -5.75 -24.37
CA TYR A 128 15.13 -4.68 -23.48
C TYR A 128 14.04 -4.30 -22.46
N SER A 129 12.79 -4.17 -22.91
CA SER A 129 11.64 -3.89 -22.05
C SER A 129 11.28 -5.03 -21.08
N SER A 130 11.64 -6.27 -21.39
CA SER A 130 11.44 -7.42 -20.49
C SER A 130 12.57 -7.60 -19.45
N PHE A 131 13.72 -6.95 -19.63
CA PHE A 131 14.87 -7.10 -18.74
C PHE A 131 15.13 -5.85 -17.89
N VAL A 132 15.17 -4.68 -18.51
CA VAL A 132 15.59 -3.43 -17.84
C VAL A 132 14.58 -2.97 -16.77
N PRO A 133 13.26 -2.90 -17.03
CA PRO A 133 12.29 -2.52 -16.02
C PRO A 133 12.25 -3.43 -14.78
N PRO A 134 12.23 -4.78 -14.88
CA PRO A 134 12.33 -5.62 -13.68
C PRO A 134 13.63 -5.42 -12.90
N LEU A 135 14.76 -5.18 -13.58
CA LEU A 135 16.03 -4.89 -12.90
C LEU A 135 15.92 -3.60 -12.07
N ILE A 136 15.40 -2.53 -12.66
CA ILE A 136 15.17 -1.25 -11.96
C ILE A 136 14.16 -1.43 -10.82
N TYR A 137 13.08 -2.19 -11.06
CA TYR A 137 12.05 -2.46 -10.07
C TYR A 137 12.57 -3.31 -8.91
N SER A 138 13.53 -4.21 -9.10
CA SER A 138 14.11 -4.97 -7.97
C SER A 138 14.85 -4.07 -6.96
N ILE A 139 15.33 -2.90 -7.39
CA ILE A 139 16.03 -1.92 -6.55
C ILE A 139 15.06 -0.93 -5.89
N LEU A 140 14.07 -0.44 -6.66
CA LEU A 140 13.14 0.62 -6.24
C LEU A 140 11.79 0.10 -5.72
N GLY A 141 11.43 -1.13 -6.07
CA GLY A 141 10.11 -1.70 -5.84
C GLY A 141 9.88 -2.05 -4.37
N SER A 142 8.69 -1.71 -3.88
CA SER A 142 8.25 -2.05 -2.52
C SER A 142 7.80 -3.51 -2.38
N SER A 143 7.43 -4.17 -3.48
CA SER A 143 6.95 -5.56 -3.49
C SER A 143 7.97 -6.51 -4.11
N ARG A 144 8.33 -7.56 -3.36
CA ARG A 144 9.32 -8.58 -3.79
C ARG A 144 8.79 -9.59 -4.81
N HIS A 145 7.46 -9.68 -4.99
CA HIS A 145 6.83 -10.69 -5.84
C HIS A 145 6.23 -10.10 -7.12
N LEU A 146 6.27 -8.78 -7.29
CA LEU A 146 5.67 -8.13 -8.45
C LEU A 146 6.65 -8.20 -9.63
N GLY A 147 6.20 -8.83 -10.73
CA GLY A 147 6.91 -8.84 -11.99
C GLY A 147 6.52 -7.63 -12.84
N VAL A 148 7.50 -6.83 -13.25
CA VAL A 148 7.32 -5.72 -14.20
C VAL A 148 7.80 -6.18 -15.56
N GLY A 149 7.05 -5.87 -16.62
CA GLY A 149 7.43 -6.20 -17.99
C GLY A 149 6.50 -5.56 -19.01
N PRO A 150 6.73 -5.77 -20.31
CA PRO A 150 5.85 -5.28 -21.35
C PRO A 150 4.50 -5.98 -21.26
N VAL A 151 3.44 -5.25 -21.61
CA VAL A 151 2.05 -5.73 -21.58
C VAL A 151 1.42 -5.63 -22.98
N SER A 152 0.56 -6.58 -23.31
CA SER A 152 -0.06 -6.70 -24.64
C SER A 152 -0.90 -5.47 -25.01
N ILE A 153 -1.76 -5.01 -24.09
CA ILE A 153 -2.69 -3.90 -24.33
C ILE A 153 -1.94 -2.61 -24.62
N ALA A 154 -0.94 -2.26 -23.79
CA ALA A 154 -0.14 -1.05 -24.01
C ALA A 154 0.65 -1.12 -25.33
N SER A 155 1.14 -2.30 -25.70
CA SER A 155 1.87 -2.50 -26.96
C SER A 155 0.96 -2.29 -28.17
N LEU A 156 -0.27 -2.81 -28.12
CA LEU A 156 -1.25 -2.63 -29.18
C LEU A 156 -1.66 -1.16 -29.33
N VAL A 157 -1.96 -0.48 -28.21
CA VAL A 157 -2.34 0.94 -28.22
C VAL A 157 -1.20 1.82 -28.73
N MET A 158 0.03 1.57 -28.28
CA MET A 158 1.21 2.27 -28.80
C MET A 158 1.36 2.05 -30.30
N GLY A 159 1.28 0.79 -30.74
CA GLY A 159 1.38 0.42 -32.15
C GLY A 159 0.33 1.10 -33.02
N SER A 160 -0.93 1.11 -32.60
CA SER A 160 -2.02 1.74 -33.36
C SER A 160 -1.84 3.25 -33.45
N MET A 161 -1.55 3.93 -32.35
CA MET A 161 -1.38 5.39 -32.30
C MET A 161 -0.17 5.87 -33.10
N LEU A 162 0.95 5.13 -33.03
CA LEU A 162 2.14 5.51 -33.78
C LEU A 162 2.00 5.24 -35.28
N SER A 163 1.33 4.15 -35.65
CA SER A 163 1.11 3.79 -37.07
C SER A 163 0.15 4.75 -37.78
N GLU A 164 -0.75 5.43 -37.05
CA GLU A 164 -1.57 6.52 -37.59
C GLU A 164 -0.74 7.77 -37.95
N THR A 165 0.40 7.96 -37.29
CA THR A 165 1.25 9.15 -37.48
C THR A 165 2.40 8.89 -38.47
N VAL A 166 3.06 7.73 -38.35
CA VAL A 166 4.24 7.37 -39.14
C VAL A 166 4.14 5.90 -39.56
N SER A 167 4.43 5.61 -40.82
CA SER A 167 4.48 4.24 -41.33
C SER A 167 5.69 3.49 -40.75
N PRO A 168 5.49 2.31 -40.12
CA PRO A 168 6.60 1.53 -39.56
C PRO A 168 7.53 0.94 -40.64
N HIS A 169 7.06 0.84 -41.89
CA HIS A 169 7.83 0.27 -43.00
C HIS A 169 8.66 1.32 -43.75
N ASP A 170 8.10 2.51 -43.96
CA ASP A 170 8.74 3.55 -44.76
C ASP A 170 9.81 4.30 -43.94
N GLU A 171 9.55 4.56 -42.66
CA GLU A 171 10.45 5.33 -41.79
C GLU A 171 10.70 4.65 -40.42
N PRO A 172 11.31 3.45 -40.40
CA PRO A 172 11.47 2.64 -39.17
C PRO A 172 12.29 3.35 -38.07
N ILE A 173 13.26 4.19 -38.45
CA ILE A 173 14.08 4.95 -37.50
C ILE A 173 13.26 6.05 -36.81
N LEU A 174 12.40 6.73 -37.57
CA LEU A 174 11.53 7.77 -37.02
C LEU A 174 10.48 7.16 -36.11
N TYR A 175 9.87 6.04 -36.53
CA TYR A 175 8.92 5.28 -35.72
C TYR A 175 9.53 4.88 -34.36
N LEU A 176 10.74 4.33 -34.36
CA LEU A 176 11.44 3.94 -33.15
C LEU A 176 11.73 5.14 -32.22
N LYS A 177 12.15 6.28 -32.78
CA LYS A 177 12.37 7.51 -32.01
C LYS A 177 11.08 8.00 -31.36
N LEU A 178 9.98 8.01 -32.11
CA LEU A 178 8.66 8.39 -31.61
C LEU A 178 8.23 7.48 -30.44
N ALA A 179 8.39 6.16 -30.58
CA ALA A 179 8.05 5.20 -29.54
C ALA A 179 8.84 5.46 -28.24
N PHE A 180 10.15 5.74 -28.35
CA PHE A 180 10.97 6.08 -27.19
C PHE A 180 10.56 7.42 -26.55
N THR A 181 10.28 8.46 -27.35
CA THR A 181 9.84 9.75 -26.82
C THR A 181 8.48 9.64 -26.12
N ALA A 182 7.52 8.91 -26.71
CA ALA A 182 6.22 8.65 -26.11
C ALA A 182 6.35 7.90 -24.79
N THR A 183 7.19 6.85 -24.76
CA THR A 183 7.48 6.08 -23.54
C THR A 183 8.12 6.94 -22.46
N PHE A 184 9.03 7.84 -22.84
CA PHE A 184 9.68 8.78 -21.92
C PHE A 184 8.67 9.72 -21.27
N PHE A 185 7.78 10.34 -22.06
CA PHE A 185 6.73 11.21 -21.53
C PHE A 185 5.71 10.45 -20.67
N ALA A 186 5.33 9.22 -21.06
CA ALA A 186 4.49 8.36 -20.24
C ALA A 186 5.13 8.06 -18.88
N GLY A 187 6.44 7.77 -18.86
CA GLY A 187 7.20 7.58 -17.62
C GLY A 187 7.25 8.84 -16.75
N LEU A 188 7.48 10.02 -17.35
CA LEU A 188 7.46 11.29 -16.62
C LEU A 188 6.08 11.60 -16.02
N PHE A 189 5.02 11.33 -16.78
CA PHE A 189 3.64 11.48 -16.30
C PHE A 189 3.34 10.52 -15.15
N GLN A 190 3.72 9.24 -15.28
CA GLN A 190 3.56 8.25 -14.21
C GLN A 190 4.36 8.62 -12.94
N ALA A 191 5.58 9.15 -13.09
CA ALA A 191 6.38 9.64 -11.97
C ALA A 191 5.75 10.86 -11.28
N SER A 192 5.18 11.78 -12.07
CA SER A 192 4.48 12.96 -11.55
C SER A 192 3.22 12.59 -10.76
N LEU A 193 2.44 11.63 -11.27
CA LEU A 193 1.29 11.09 -10.56
C LEU A 193 1.68 10.30 -9.30
N GLY A 194 2.82 9.60 -9.32
CA GLY A 194 3.32 8.91 -8.14
C GLY A 194 3.83 9.84 -7.03
N PHE A 195 4.13 11.10 -7.37
CA PHE A 195 4.56 12.13 -6.41
C PHE A 195 3.38 12.91 -5.80
N LEU A 196 2.29 13.09 -6.57
CA LEU A 196 1.09 13.82 -6.15
C LEU A 196 0.24 13.03 -5.16
#